data_AF-A0A2D7VXI5-F1
#
_entry.id   AF-A0A2D7VXI5-F1
#
_cell.length_a   1.000
_cell.length_b   1.000
_cell.length_c   1.000
_cell.angle_alpha   90.00
_cell.angle_beta   90.00
_cell.angle_gamma   90.00
#
_symmetry.space_group_name_H-M   'P 1'
#
loop_
_entity.id
_entity.type
_entity.pdbx_description
1 polymer ?
#
loop_
_entity_poly.entity_id
_entity_poly.type
_entity_poly.pdbx_seq_one_letter_code
_entity_poly.pdbx_strand_id
1 'polypeptide(L)'
;MGLWAKKPFSGKAALRIKEIFAKENNKAFNSKGRSIGEKWKPLSLGYKAWKSKRFPNRPLLVLRGNLKASLTKTNSRLMIFNNRGGKKLILGTRVPYANAQNYGSRRRNLPKRRFVKITQKTADAWANEMRKDVEVAMTGSKRWQGR
;
A
#
# COMPACT_ATOMS: atom_id res chain seq x y z
N MET A 1 -17.13 29.26 3.64
CA MET A 1 -16.99 27.83 3.27
C MET A 1 -15.95 27.18 4.19
N GLY A 2 -16.33 26.19 5.01
CA GLY A 2 -15.44 25.62 6.02
C GLY A 2 -14.18 24.95 5.44
N LEU A 3 -13.08 24.89 6.21
CA LEU A 3 -11.81 24.28 5.78
C LEU A 3 -11.94 22.81 5.35
N TRP A 4 -12.95 22.11 5.86
CA TRP A 4 -13.27 20.73 5.51
C TRP A 4 -13.61 20.55 4.01
N ALA A 5 -14.26 21.52 3.36
CA ALA A 5 -14.55 21.47 1.92
C ALA A 5 -13.28 21.61 1.06
N LYS A 6 -12.26 22.30 1.59
CA LYS A 6 -10.93 22.42 0.93
C LYS A 6 -10.03 21.22 1.23
N LYS A 7 -10.22 20.57 2.39
CA LYS A 7 -9.42 19.43 2.87
C LYS A 7 -10.35 18.36 3.47
N PRO A 8 -10.92 17.46 2.65
CA PRO A 8 -11.94 16.51 3.09
C PRO A 8 -11.45 15.45 4.10
N PHE A 9 -10.14 15.34 4.33
CA PHE A 9 -9.60 14.54 5.43
C PHE A 9 -8.28 15.12 5.95
N SER A 10 -7.96 14.86 7.22
CA SER A 10 -6.76 15.40 7.85
C SER A 10 -5.54 14.48 7.67
N GLY A 11 -4.35 15.00 8.00
CA GLY A 11 -3.16 14.18 8.10
C GLY A 11 -3.26 13.02 9.10
N LYS A 12 -4.13 13.11 10.12
CA LYS A 12 -4.36 12.00 11.07
C LYS A 12 -5.05 10.82 10.39
N ALA A 13 -6.14 11.06 9.63
CA ALA A 13 -6.74 10.01 8.80
C ALA A 13 -5.75 9.45 7.79
N ALA A 14 -4.96 10.31 7.12
CA ALA A 14 -3.94 9.84 6.18
C ALA A 14 -2.95 8.87 6.84
N LEU A 15 -2.49 9.17 8.07
CA LEU A 15 -1.60 8.29 8.83
C LEU A 15 -2.26 6.96 9.21
N ARG A 16 -3.53 6.97 9.62
CA ARG A 16 -4.26 5.72 9.92
C ARG A 16 -4.45 4.87 8.68
N ILE A 17 -4.77 5.49 7.54
CA ILE A 17 -4.87 4.79 6.25
C ILE A 17 -3.52 4.21 5.81
N LYS A 18 -2.41 4.92 6.05
CA LYS A 18 -1.05 4.39 5.80
C LYS A 18 -0.79 3.09 6.58
N GLU A 19 -1.20 3.02 7.84
CA GLU A 19 -1.06 1.80 8.65
C GLU A 19 -1.93 0.66 8.13
N ILE A 20 -3.18 0.96 7.73
CA ILE A 20 -4.07 -0.02 7.09
C ILE A 20 -3.44 -0.56 5.81
N PHE A 21 -2.97 0.32 4.93
CA PHE A 21 -2.29 -0.03 3.68
C PHE A 21 -1.09 -0.95 3.94
N ALA A 22 -0.25 -0.62 4.92
CA ALA A 22 0.92 -1.43 5.26
C ALA A 22 0.54 -2.83 5.78
N LYS A 23 -0.49 -2.89 6.63
CA LYS A 23 -1.03 -4.14 7.19
C LYS A 23 -1.60 -5.04 6.09
N GLU A 24 -2.38 -4.49 5.16
CA GLU A 24 -2.98 -5.23 4.05
C GLU A 24 -1.92 -5.76 3.07
N ASN A 25 -0.93 -4.93 2.73
CA ASN A 25 0.20 -5.39 1.92
C ASN A 25 0.96 -6.51 2.63
N ASN A 26 1.19 -6.42 3.95
CA ASN A 26 1.87 -7.49 4.68
C ASN A 26 1.10 -8.81 4.62
N LYS A 27 -0.25 -8.76 4.74
CA LYS A 27 -1.11 -9.92 4.52
C LYS A 27 -0.97 -10.47 3.09
N ALA A 28 -0.90 -9.61 2.08
CA ALA A 28 -0.69 -10.04 0.69
C ALA A 28 0.66 -10.76 0.51
N PHE A 29 1.75 -10.22 1.04
CA PHE A 29 3.07 -10.89 0.99
C PHE A 29 3.08 -12.24 1.70
N ASN A 30 2.51 -12.32 2.90
CA ASN A 30 2.52 -13.55 3.70
C ASN A 30 1.63 -14.64 3.07
N SER A 31 0.49 -14.23 2.52
CA SER A 31 -0.45 -15.15 1.85
C SER A 31 -0.11 -15.44 0.39
N LYS A 32 1.01 -14.90 -0.13
CA LYS A 32 1.41 -14.98 -1.55
C LYS A 32 0.26 -14.52 -2.47
N GLY A 33 -0.38 -13.42 -2.10
CA GLY A 33 -1.47 -12.75 -2.81
C GLY A 33 -2.88 -13.29 -2.54
N ARG A 34 -3.04 -14.42 -1.83
CA ARG A 34 -4.38 -14.97 -1.56
C ARG A 34 -5.30 -13.99 -0.81
N SER A 35 -4.75 -13.18 0.10
CA SER A 35 -5.54 -12.21 0.89
C SER A 35 -6.18 -11.10 0.05
N ILE A 36 -5.73 -10.91 -1.19
CA ILE A 36 -6.31 -9.95 -2.14
C ILE A 36 -7.06 -10.64 -3.28
N GLY A 37 -7.33 -11.94 -3.14
CA GLY A 37 -8.04 -12.76 -4.13
C GLY A 37 -7.21 -13.13 -5.36
N GLU A 38 -5.88 -13.00 -5.33
CA GLU A 38 -4.99 -13.38 -6.45
C GLU A 38 -3.80 -14.21 -5.93
N LYS A 39 -3.80 -15.53 -6.13
CA LYS A 39 -2.62 -16.36 -5.78
C LYS A 39 -1.47 -16.05 -6.75
N TRP A 40 -0.33 -15.64 -6.23
CA TRP A 40 0.86 -15.36 -7.03
C TRP A 40 1.39 -16.63 -7.70
N LYS A 41 1.69 -16.52 -9.00
CA LYS A 41 2.34 -17.61 -9.73
C LYS A 41 3.73 -17.91 -9.12
N PRO A 42 4.11 -19.19 -9.01
CA PRO A 42 5.42 -19.58 -8.47
C PRO A 42 6.56 -19.01 -9.30
N LEU A 43 7.80 -19.18 -8.80
CA LEU A 43 8.99 -18.91 -9.60
C LEU A 43 9.16 -20.01 -10.65
N SER A 44 9.73 -19.68 -11.80
CA SER A 44 10.21 -20.70 -12.74
C SER A 44 11.27 -21.56 -12.06
N LEU A 45 11.41 -22.82 -12.50
CA LEU A 45 12.34 -23.78 -11.89
C LEU A 45 13.78 -23.25 -11.87
N GLY A 46 14.27 -22.74 -13.00
CA GLY A 46 15.62 -22.18 -13.10
C GLY A 46 15.84 -20.98 -12.16
N TYR A 47 14.90 -20.03 -12.12
CA TYR A 47 15.01 -18.88 -11.23
C TYR A 47 14.86 -19.27 -9.75
N LYS A 48 14.03 -20.28 -9.44
CA LYS A 48 13.91 -20.85 -8.09
C LYS A 48 15.24 -21.46 -7.67
N ALA A 49 15.88 -22.28 -8.50
CA ALA A 49 17.16 -22.91 -8.20
C ALA A 49 18.28 -21.87 -7.96
N TRP A 50 18.41 -20.90 -8.88
CA TRP A 50 19.35 -19.79 -8.73
C TRP A 50 19.10 -19.01 -7.44
N LYS A 51 17.83 -18.70 -7.14
CA LYS A 51 17.46 -17.93 -5.95
C LYS A 51 17.72 -18.73 -4.68
N SER A 52 17.42 -20.03 -4.64
CA SER A 52 17.70 -20.86 -3.47
C SER A 52 19.19 -20.95 -3.18
N LYS A 53 20.04 -21.01 -4.22
CA LYS A 53 21.51 -21.01 -4.07
C LYS A 53 22.06 -19.67 -3.57
N ARG A 54 21.62 -18.55 -4.17
CA ARG A 54 22.16 -17.21 -3.85
C ARG A 54 21.49 -16.51 -2.66
N PHE A 55 20.24 -16.84 -2.40
CA PHE A 55 19.37 -16.19 -1.41
C PHE A 55 18.51 -17.26 -0.71
N PRO A 56 19.13 -18.11 0.12
CA PRO A 56 18.44 -19.21 0.78
C PRO A 56 17.28 -18.70 1.63
N ASN A 57 16.20 -19.50 1.71
CA ASN A 57 15.02 -19.26 2.53
C ASN A 57 14.26 -17.94 2.25
N ARG A 58 14.52 -17.28 1.11
CA ARG A 58 13.82 -16.04 0.77
C ARG A 58 12.42 -16.27 0.17
N PRO A 59 11.35 -15.66 0.74
CA PRO A 59 9.99 -15.80 0.23
C PRO A 59 9.79 -15.33 -1.22
N LEU A 60 8.66 -15.71 -1.83
CA LEU A 60 8.27 -15.20 -3.14
C LEU A 60 8.25 -13.66 -3.14
N LEU A 61 8.69 -13.03 -4.23
CA LEU A 61 8.70 -11.56 -4.40
C LEU A 61 9.64 -10.83 -3.41
N VAL A 62 10.44 -11.56 -2.63
CA VAL A 62 11.45 -11.03 -1.71
C VAL A 62 12.83 -11.52 -2.14
N LEU A 63 13.68 -10.60 -2.60
CA LEU A 63 15.11 -10.88 -2.83
C LEU A 63 15.94 -10.27 -1.70
N ARG A 64 16.09 -8.93 -1.72
CA ARG A 64 16.69 -8.13 -0.64
C ARG A 64 15.68 -7.52 0.33
N GLY A 65 14.38 -7.67 0.06
CA GLY A 65 13.31 -7.16 0.92
C GLY A 65 12.84 -5.74 0.62
N ASN A 66 13.52 -4.98 -0.24
CA ASN A 66 13.19 -3.57 -0.54
C ASN A 66 11.72 -3.36 -0.92
N LEU A 67 11.18 -4.17 -1.83
CA LEU A 67 9.78 -4.05 -2.25
C LEU A 67 8.80 -4.34 -1.12
N LYS A 68 8.98 -5.44 -0.39
CA LYS A 68 8.15 -5.74 0.80
C LYS A 68 8.23 -4.60 1.81
N ALA A 69 9.44 -4.18 2.19
CA ALA A 69 9.65 -3.10 3.15
C ALA A 69 9.02 -1.77 2.71
N SER A 70 9.11 -1.42 1.42
CA SER A 70 8.51 -0.19 0.87
C SER A 70 6.97 -0.15 0.96
N LEU A 71 6.34 -1.31 1.12
CA LEU A 71 4.89 -1.43 1.16
C LEU A 71 4.36 -1.78 2.56
N THR A 72 5.19 -2.39 3.42
CA THR A 72 4.76 -2.90 4.73
C THR A 72 5.39 -2.20 5.93
N LYS A 73 6.47 -1.44 5.74
CA LYS A 73 7.10 -0.69 6.84
C LYS A 73 6.80 0.80 6.67
N THR A 74 6.04 1.36 7.60
CA THR A 74 5.53 2.74 7.49
C THR A 74 6.59 3.83 7.72
N ASN A 75 7.79 3.44 8.12
CA ASN A 75 9.00 4.28 8.22
C ASN A 75 10.00 4.05 7.07
N SER A 76 9.65 3.25 6.05
CA SER A 76 10.53 2.98 4.92
C SER A 76 10.74 4.23 4.06
N ARG A 77 12.00 4.58 3.78
CA ARG A 77 12.37 5.65 2.83
C ARG A 77 11.90 5.38 1.39
N LEU A 78 11.56 4.12 1.08
CA LEU A 78 11.06 3.70 -0.23
C LEU A 78 9.53 3.76 -0.33
N MET A 79 8.81 3.98 0.78
CA MET A 79 7.36 4.18 0.76
C MET A 79 7.04 5.58 0.22
N ILE A 80 6.07 5.66 -0.69
CA ILE A 80 5.49 6.93 -1.13
C ILE A 80 4.24 7.17 -0.32
N PHE A 81 4.19 8.30 0.40
CA PHE A 81 3.03 8.69 1.20
C PHE A 81 2.92 10.22 1.37
N ASN A 82 1.71 10.77 1.30
CA ASN A 82 1.45 12.17 1.65
C ASN A 82 0.79 12.31 3.03
N ASN A 83 1.52 12.83 4.02
CA ASN A 83 1.03 12.98 5.39
C ASN A 83 0.10 14.18 5.63
N ARG A 84 -0.11 15.04 4.63
CA ARG A 84 -0.84 16.31 4.78
C ARG A 84 -2.37 16.15 4.74
N GLY A 85 -2.86 14.99 4.29
CA GLY A 85 -4.27 14.84 3.91
C GLY A 85 -4.67 15.77 2.77
N GLY A 86 -5.94 16.14 2.70
CA GLY A 86 -6.46 17.06 1.69
C GLY A 86 -7.36 16.37 0.67
N LYS A 87 -7.26 16.73 -0.61
CA LYS A 87 -8.13 16.19 -1.68
C LYS A 87 -7.64 14.88 -2.29
N LYS A 88 -6.39 14.50 -2.02
CA LYS A 88 -5.72 13.34 -2.63
C LYS A 88 -4.99 12.55 -1.57
N LEU A 89 -5.12 11.23 -1.64
CA LEU A 89 -4.29 10.29 -0.91
C LEU A 89 -3.29 9.66 -1.89
N ILE A 90 -2.01 9.75 -1.57
CA ILE A 90 -0.92 9.18 -2.36
C ILE A 90 -0.30 8.08 -1.52
N LEU A 91 -0.32 6.86 -2.03
CA LEU A 91 0.28 5.67 -1.42
C LEU A 91 0.99 4.88 -2.51
N GLY A 92 2.19 4.38 -2.22
CA GLY A 92 2.92 3.58 -3.18
C GLY A 92 4.35 3.27 -2.78
N THR A 93 5.18 2.99 -3.78
CA THR A 93 6.58 2.59 -3.60
C THR A 93 7.47 3.26 -4.65
N ARG A 94 8.68 3.64 -4.23
CA ARG A 94 9.76 4.14 -5.11
C ARG A 94 10.54 3.03 -5.78
N VAL A 95 10.22 1.76 -5.55
CA VAL A 95 10.95 0.61 -6.10
C VAL A 95 10.68 0.48 -7.61
N PRO A 96 11.68 0.65 -8.50
CA PRO A 96 11.45 0.77 -9.94
C PRO A 96 10.78 -0.45 -10.58
N TYR A 97 11.12 -1.65 -10.10
CA TYR A 97 10.58 -2.91 -10.63
C TYR A 97 9.23 -3.29 -10.03
N ALA A 98 8.67 -2.50 -9.11
CA ALA A 98 7.38 -2.77 -8.49
C ALA A 98 6.26 -2.85 -9.53
N ASN A 99 6.28 -1.97 -10.52
CA ASN A 99 5.29 -1.93 -11.60
C ASN A 99 5.26 -3.25 -12.39
N ALA A 100 6.44 -3.74 -12.79
CA ALA A 100 6.58 -5.00 -13.52
C ALA A 100 6.09 -6.20 -12.71
N GLN A 101 6.31 -6.22 -11.38
CA GLN A 101 5.75 -7.27 -10.53
C GLN A 101 4.22 -7.14 -10.39
N ASN A 102 3.70 -5.92 -10.26
CA ASN A 102 2.28 -5.67 -10.00
C ASN A 102 1.38 -6.02 -11.18
N TYR A 103 1.84 -5.76 -12.41
CA TYR A 103 1.05 -5.97 -13.64
C TYR A 103 1.57 -7.13 -14.49
N GLY A 104 2.78 -7.61 -14.22
CA GLY A 104 3.48 -8.55 -15.11
C GLY A 104 4.11 -7.83 -16.29
N SER A 105 4.78 -8.59 -17.15
CA SER A 105 5.37 -8.09 -18.40
C SER A 105 5.49 -9.21 -19.42
N ARG A 106 4.80 -9.08 -20.57
CA ARG A 106 4.91 -10.04 -21.67
C ARG A 106 6.32 -10.07 -22.26
N ARG A 107 6.92 -8.90 -22.50
CA ARG A 107 8.29 -8.75 -23.03
C ARG A 107 9.35 -9.47 -22.17
N ARG A 108 9.16 -9.52 -20.84
CA ARG A 108 10.11 -10.16 -19.92
C ARG A 108 9.66 -11.54 -19.44
N ASN A 109 8.59 -12.09 -20.03
CA ASN A 109 7.92 -13.32 -19.58
C ASN A 109 7.70 -13.34 -18.05
N LEU A 110 7.30 -12.20 -17.49
CA LEU A 110 7.15 -12.01 -16.05
C LEU A 110 5.66 -12.13 -15.69
N PRO A 111 5.24 -13.12 -14.88
CA PRO A 111 3.86 -13.23 -14.48
C PRO A 111 3.49 -12.12 -13.49
N LYS A 112 2.23 -11.70 -13.58
CA LYS A 112 1.63 -10.75 -12.66
C LYS A 112 1.61 -11.29 -11.23
N ARG A 113 2.07 -10.48 -10.27
CA ARG A 113 2.05 -10.73 -8.83
C ARG A 113 1.61 -9.45 -8.12
N ARG A 114 0.32 -9.14 -8.26
CA ARG A 114 -0.29 -7.94 -7.69
C ARG A 114 -0.14 -7.95 -6.18
N PHE A 115 0.38 -6.87 -5.60
CA PHE A 115 0.53 -6.75 -4.13
C PHE A 115 -0.42 -5.70 -3.54
N VAL A 116 -0.85 -4.72 -4.33
CA VAL A 116 -1.92 -3.78 -3.98
C VAL A 116 -3.17 -4.08 -4.82
N LYS A 117 -4.29 -4.34 -4.15
CA LYS A 117 -5.62 -4.35 -4.76
C LYS A 117 -6.56 -3.65 -3.78
N ILE A 118 -7.14 -2.53 -4.20
CA ILE A 118 -8.16 -1.85 -3.42
C ILE A 118 -9.46 -2.64 -3.63
N THR A 119 -9.83 -3.42 -2.62
CA THR A 119 -11.14 -4.08 -2.58
C THR A 119 -12.18 -3.10 -2.06
N GLN A 120 -13.47 -3.38 -2.26
CA GLN A 120 -14.54 -2.55 -1.70
C GLN A 120 -14.36 -2.39 -0.18
N LYS A 121 -14.10 -3.49 0.53
CA LYS A 121 -13.78 -3.49 1.96
C LYS A 121 -12.62 -2.55 2.34
N THR A 122 -11.59 -2.48 1.50
CA THR A 122 -10.45 -1.57 1.72
C THR A 122 -10.89 -0.12 1.55
N ALA A 123 -11.63 0.15 0.47
CA ALA A 123 -12.18 1.47 0.18
C ALA A 123 -13.11 1.95 1.30
N ASP A 124 -14.00 1.08 1.79
CA ASP A 124 -14.93 1.38 2.90
C ASP A 124 -14.16 1.64 4.20
N ALA A 125 -13.11 0.88 4.48
CA ALA A 125 -12.25 1.13 5.65
C ALA A 125 -11.58 2.51 5.56
N TRP A 126 -11.07 2.88 4.38
CA TRP A 126 -10.45 4.19 4.19
C TRP A 126 -11.47 5.32 4.26
N ALA A 127 -12.64 5.13 3.64
CA ALA A 127 -13.74 6.09 3.70
C ALA A 127 -14.21 6.32 5.13
N ASN A 128 -14.31 5.26 5.94
CA ASN A 128 -14.65 5.39 7.36
C ASN A 128 -13.60 6.20 8.14
N GLU A 129 -12.31 6.01 7.86
CA GLU A 129 -11.25 6.80 8.51
C GLU A 129 -11.27 8.27 8.11
N MET A 130 -11.65 8.58 6.86
CA MET A 130 -11.87 9.95 6.39
C MET A 130 -13.14 10.55 7.00
N ARG A 131 -14.25 9.79 7.05
CA ARG A 131 -15.53 10.23 7.61
C ARG A 131 -15.39 10.66 9.08
N LYS A 132 -14.70 9.88 9.91
CA LYS A 132 -14.42 10.24 11.32
C LYS A 132 -13.75 11.62 11.45
N ASP A 133 -12.84 11.95 10.53
CA ASP A 133 -12.16 13.25 10.55
C ASP A 133 -13.09 14.39 10.09
N VAL A 134 -14.04 14.12 9.19
CA VAL A 134 -15.08 15.08 8.75
C VAL A 134 -16.07 15.34 9.88
N GLU A 135 -16.52 14.31 10.60
CA GLU A 135 -17.43 14.45 11.74
C GLU A 135 -16.83 15.35 12.82
N VAL A 136 -15.56 15.14 13.16
CA VAL A 136 -14.81 16.03 14.08
C VAL A 136 -14.69 17.47 13.55
N ALA A 137 -14.67 17.66 12.23
CA ALA A 137 -14.68 19.00 11.63
C ALA A 137 -16.05 19.67 11.73
N MET A 138 -17.13 18.90 11.55
CA MET A 138 -18.52 19.38 11.60
C MET A 138 -18.96 19.73 13.03
N THR A 139 -18.44 19.06 14.06
CA THR A 139 -18.74 19.37 15.47
C THR A 139 -18.07 20.64 16.00
N GLY A 140 -17.47 21.48 15.14
CA GLY A 140 -16.93 22.78 15.54
C GLY A 140 -15.56 22.73 16.22
N SER A 141 -14.76 21.69 15.98
CA SER A 141 -13.38 21.66 16.45
C SER A 141 -12.60 22.90 15.98
N LYS A 142 -11.96 23.63 16.92
CA LYS A 142 -11.08 24.79 16.64
C LYS A 142 -10.05 24.53 15.53
N ARG A 143 -9.65 23.27 15.33
CA ARG A 143 -8.72 22.84 14.26
C ARG A 143 -9.25 23.13 12.85
N TRP A 144 -10.56 23.16 12.66
CA TRP A 144 -11.23 23.25 11.36
C TRP A 144 -11.98 24.57 11.14
N GLN A 145 -12.01 25.45 12.14
CA GLN A 145 -12.75 26.72 12.09
C GLN A 145 -12.06 27.81 11.27
N GLY A 146 -10.80 27.62 10.85
CA GLY A 146 -10.02 28.70 10.24
C GLY A 146 -9.61 29.72 11.31
N ARG A 147 -8.44 30.31 11.15
CA ARG A 147 -8.11 31.54 11.87
C ARG A 147 -8.87 32.69 11.23
#